data_AF-X1B7H9-F1
#
_entry.id   AF-X1B7H9-F1
#
_cell.length_a   1.000
_cell.length_b   1.000
_cell.length_c   1.000
_cell.angle_alpha   90.00
_cell.angle_beta   90.00
_cell.angle_gamma   90.00
#
_symmetry.space_group_name_H-M   'P 1'
#
loop_
_entity.id
_entity.type
_entity.pdbx_description
1 polymer ?
#
loop_
_entity_poly.entity_id
_entity_poly.type
_entity_poly.pdbx_seq_one_letter_code
_entity_poly.pdbx_strand_id
1 'polypeptide(L)'
;VFVPWERVFLCGENNHGGALALLFGLFHRHSYSGCKPAIGDITTGTAALAAEYNNIAKASHVRHKLAELIMITELGYAAGYTASALGKPEVYMPGMGFIPYGPGSYIPNSIYANVGRCITGENVFREAEIITDISGGIPATFPHEGDFVNPLLKDKLNKYITSYPNKSTKTRR
;
A
#
# COMPACT_ATOMS: atom_id res chain seq x y z
N VAL A 1 16.09 -22.33 -23.99
CA VAL A 1 16.09 -23.07 -22.70
C VAL A 1 15.32 -24.36 -22.91
N PHE A 2 15.86 -25.52 -22.55
CA PHE A 2 15.13 -26.80 -22.57
C PHE A 2 14.28 -26.94 -21.30
N VAL A 3 13.02 -27.41 -21.42
CA VAL A 3 12.11 -27.63 -20.29
C VAL A 3 11.74 -29.12 -20.27
N PRO A 4 12.05 -29.86 -19.20
CA PRO A 4 11.71 -31.28 -19.11
C PRO A 4 10.19 -31.46 -18.89
N TRP A 5 9.63 -32.56 -19.39
CA TRP A 5 8.17 -32.76 -19.50
C TRP A 5 7.44 -32.72 -18.16
N GLU A 6 8.07 -33.16 -17.07
CA GLU A 6 7.51 -33.10 -15.71
C GLU A 6 7.33 -31.67 -15.16
N ARG A 7 7.86 -30.65 -15.86
CA ARG A 7 7.68 -29.22 -15.55
C ARG A 7 6.86 -28.47 -16.59
N VAL A 8 6.27 -29.18 -17.55
CA VAL A 8 5.37 -28.60 -18.56
C VAL A 8 3.94 -28.68 -18.05
N PHE A 9 3.33 -27.51 -17.79
CA PHE A 9 1.96 -27.41 -17.28
C PHE A 9 0.93 -27.00 -18.36
N LEU A 10 1.39 -26.47 -19.50
CA LEU A 10 0.58 -26.10 -20.66
C LEU A 10 1.45 -26.09 -21.92
N CYS A 11 1.01 -26.71 -23.03
CA CYS A 11 1.83 -26.83 -24.25
C CYS A 11 0.99 -26.93 -25.53
N GLY A 12 0.36 -25.82 -25.91
CA GLY A 12 -0.40 -25.67 -27.17
C GLY A 12 -1.88 -25.33 -26.96
N GLU A 13 -2.39 -25.45 -25.73
CA GLU A 13 -3.78 -25.15 -25.40
C GLU A 13 -4.01 -23.66 -25.14
N ASN A 14 -3.98 -22.86 -26.22
CA ASN A 14 -4.01 -21.39 -26.18
C ASN A 14 -5.20 -20.80 -25.39
N ASN A 15 -6.37 -21.44 -25.44
CA ASN A 15 -7.57 -20.99 -24.71
C ASN A 15 -7.36 -20.98 -23.19
N HIS A 16 -6.59 -21.93 -22.65
CA HIS A 16 -6.31 -22.01 -21.22
C HIS A 16 -5.26 -20.99 -20.77
N GLY A 17 -4.37 -20.56 -21.67
CA GLY A 17 -3.37 -19.54 -21.38
C GLY A 17 -3.99 -18.21 -20.92
N GLY A 18 -5.05 -17.75 -21.61
CA GLY A 18 -5.78 -16.54 -21.22
C GLY A 18 -6.45 -16.65 -19.85
N ALA A 19 -7.09 -17.80 -19.56
CA ALA A 19 -7.71 -18.06 -18.27
C ALA A 19 -6.69 -18.09 -17.12
N LEU A 20 -5.53 -18.72 -17.32
CA LEU A 20 -4.45 -18.76 -16.33
C LEU A 20 -3.90 -17.36 -16.03
N ALA A 21 -3.70 -16.54 -17.08
CA ALA A 21 -3.24 -15.16 -16.90
C ALA A 21 -4.24 -14.32 -16.10
N LEU A 22 -5.54 -14.46 -16.38
CA LEU A 22 -6.61 -13.78 -15.65
C LEU A 22 -6.68 -14.23 -14.18
N LEU A 23 -6.55 -15.52 -13.92
CA LEU A 23 -6.55 -16.06 -12.56
C LEU A 23 -5.34 -15.60 -11.75
N PHE A 24 -4.14 -15.69 -12.32
CA PHE A 24 -2.94 -15.16 -11.68
C PHE A 24 -3.12 -13.67 -11.36
N GLY A 25 -3.56 -12.87 -12.35
CA GLY A 25 -3.84 -11.46 -12.15
C GLY A 25 -4.87 -11.22 -11.05
N LEU A 26 -5.93 -12.03 -11.00
CA LEU A 26 -6.97 -11.94 -9.99
C LEU A 26 -6.44 -12.20 -8.58
N PHE A 27 -5.72 -13.31 -8.36
CA PHE A 27 -5.14 -13.61 -7.05
C PHE A 27 -4.14 -12.54 -6.62
N HIS A 28 -3.33 -12.02 -7.54
CA HIS A 28 -2.39 -10.95 -7.23
C HIS A 28 -3.10 -9.63 -6.87
N ARG A 29 -4.20 -9.29 -7.55
CA ARG A 29 -5.07 -8.16 -7.19
C ARG A 29 -5.68 -8.34 -5.81
N HIS A 30 -6.10 -9.56 -5.48
CA HIS A 30 -6.62 -9.88 -4.16
C HIS A 30 -5.53 -9.73 -3.06
N SER A 31 -4.32 -10.24 -3.28
CA SER A 31 -3.21 -10.07 -2.33
C SER A 31 -2.84 -8.59 -2.11
N TYR A 32 -3.04 -7.74 -3.12
CA TYR A 32 -2.83 -6.30 -3.02
C TYR A 32 -3.72 -5.65 -1.95
N SER A 33 -4.93 -6.16 -1.75
CA SER A 33 -5.84 -5.73 -0.68
C SER A 33 -5.40 -6.13 0.73
N GLY A 34 -4.32 -6.89 0.90
CA GLY A 34 -3.68 -7.11 2.19
C GLY A 34 -2.41 -6.27 2.34
N CYS A 35 -1.48 -6.39 1.38
CA CYS A 35 -0.17 -5.75 1.51
C CYS A 35 -0.22 -4.22 1.39
N LYS A 36 -1.10 -3.66 0.54
CA LYS A 36 -1.18 -2.22 0.34
C LYS A 36 -1.85 -1.51 1.53
N PRO A 37 -2.94 -2.02 2.11
CA PRO A 37 -3.46 -1.47 3.37
C PRO A 37 -2.44 -1.48 4.51
N ALA A 38 -1.65 -2.55 4.66
CA ALA A 38 -0.59 -2.56 5.67
C ALA A 38 0.46 -1.44 5.46
N ILE A 39 0.79 -1.13 4.21
CA ILE A 39 1.62 0.05 3.88
C ILE A 39 0.87 1.34 4.23
N GLY A 40 -0.43 1.41 3.94
CA GLY A 40 -1.31 2.52 4.30
C GLY A 40 -1.33 2.82 5.81
N ASP A 41 -1.35 1.80 6.66
CA ASP A 41 -1.24 1.93 8.12
C ASP A 41 0.10 2.55 8.52
N ILE A 42 1.20 2.05 7.95
CA ILE A 42 2.55 2.59 8.19
C ILE A 42 2.63 4.05 7.73
N THR A 43 2.10 4.38 6.55
CA THR A 43 2.05 5.74 6.01
C THR A 43 1.23 6.65 6.91
N THR A 44 0.06 6.21 7.38
CA THR A 44 -0.81 6.96 8.29
C THR A 44 -0.12 7.24 9.61
N GLY A 45 0.51 6.23 10.22
CA GLY A 45 1.28 6.39 11.45
C GLY A 45 2.47 7.34 11.28
N THR A 46 3.19 7.23 10.15
CA THR A 46 4.32 8.11 9.82
C THR A 46 3.87 9.56 9.65
N ALA A 47 2.77 9.80 8.92
CA ALA A 47 2.20 11.12 8.73
C ALA A 47 1.71 11.73 10.06
N ALA A 48 1.04 10.94 10.90
CA ALA A 48 0.60 11.38 12.22
C ALA A 48 1.79 11.77 13.10
N LEU A 49 2.85 10.94 13.11
CA LEU A 49 4.07 11.22 13.84
C LEU A 49 4.72 12.51 13.33
N ALA A 50 4.90 12.66 12.01
CA ALA A 50 5.45 13.88 11.41
C ALA A 50 4.66 15.14 11.81
N ALA A 51 3.32 15.06 11.81
CA ALA A 51 2.45 16.15 12.25
C ALA A 51 2.67 16.53 13.72
N GLU A 52 2.90 15.57 14.61
CA GLU A 52 3.21 15.87 16.01
C GLU A 52 4.58 16.53 16.16
N TYR A 53 5.60 16.06 15.44
CA TYR A 53 6.92 16.69 15.47
C TYR A 53 6.86 18.10 14.90
N ASN A 54 6.03 18.34 13.90
CA ASN A 54 5.78 19.67 13.33
C ASN A 54 4.82 20.53 14.18
N ASN A 55 4.28 20.01 15.29
CA ASN A 55 3.31 20.69 16.16
C ASN A 55 2.02 21.15 15.42
N ILE A 56 1.59 20.38 14.42
CA ILE A 56 0.39 20.65 13.62
C ILE A 56 -0.67 19.55 13.72
N ALA A 57 -0.48 18.55 14.60
CA ALA A 57 -1.39 17.40 14.74
C ALA A 57 -2.86 17.79 15.02
N LYS A 58 -3.10 18.94 15.65
CA LYS A 58 -4.46 19.44 15.95
C LYS A 58 -5.08 20.27 14.83
N ALA A 59 -4.32 20.62 13.79
CA ALA A 59 -4.82 21.41 12.68
C ALA A 59 -5.88 20.63 11.90
N SER A 60 -6.97 21.29 11.52
CA SER A 60 -8.13 20.66 10.86
C SER A 60 -7.74 19.99 9.54
N HIS A 61 -6.92 20.66 8.72
CA HIS A 61 -6.46 20.13 7.44
C HIS A 61 -5.59 18.87 7.59
N VAL A 62 -4.80 18.76 8.67
CA VAL A 62 -4.00 17.55 8.97
C VAL A 62 -4.93 16.39 9.33
N ARG A 63 -5.89 16.63 10.23
CA ARG A 63 -6.85 15.60 10.64
C ARG A 63 -7.69 15.08 9.47
N HIS A 64 -8.07 15.96 8.54
CA HIS A 64 -8.80 15.58 7.35
C HIS A 64 -7.96 14.69 6.42
N LYS A 65 -6.70 15.06 6.18
CA LYS A 65 -5.74 14.26 5.40
C LYS A 65 -5.46 12.89 6.02
N LEU A 66 -5.31 12.81 7.35
CA LEU A 66 -5.14 11.52 8.03
C LEU A 66 -6.40 10.64 7.91
N ALA A 67 -7.59 11.24 8.02
CA ALA A 67 -8.84 10.51 7.80
C ALA A 67 -8.96 9.99 6.36
N GLU A 68 -8.46 10.74 5.36
CA GLU A 68 -8.40 10.33 3.96
C GLU A 68 -7.52 9.07 3.79
N LEU A 69 -6.32 9.05 4.39
CA LEU A 69 -5.44 7.87 4.39
C LEU A 69 -6.10 6.64 5.02
N ILE A 70 -6.73 6.81 6.19
CA ILE A 70 -7.44 5.73 6.90
C ILE A 70 -8.57 5.18 6.02
N MET A 71 -9.37 6.07 5.43
CA MET A 71 -10.49 5.67 4.58
C MET A 71 -10.02 4.82 3.40
N ILE A 72 -8.98 5.25 2.68
CA ILE A 72 -8.46 4.50 1.52
C ILE A 72 -7.91 3.13 1.95
N THR A 73 -7.17 3.11 3.06
CA THR A 73 -6.55 1.91 3.64
C THR A 73 -7.62 0.87 4.00
N GLU A 74 -8.61 1.29 4.79
CA GLU A 74 -9.69 0.42 5.27
C GLU A 74 -10.61 -0.05 4.13
N LEU A 75 -10.91 0.81 3.16
CA LEU A 75 -11.69 0.40 1.98
C LEU A 75 -10.95 -0.63 1.13
N GLY A 76 -9.62 -0.49 0.98
CA GLY A 76 -8.78 -1.45 0.30
C GLY A 76 -8.79 -2.82 0.99
N TYR A 77 -8.68 -2.82 2.32
CA TYR A 77 -8.74 -4.02 3.15
C TYR A 77 -10.13 -4.69 3.10
N ALA A 78 -11.18 -3.90 3.28
CA ALA A 78 -12.57 -4.37 3.25
C ALA A 78 -12.93 -5.01 1.91
N ALA A 79 -12.46 -4.46 0.79
CA ALA A 79 -12.63 -5.06 -0.54
C ALA A 79 -11.94 -6.44 -0.63
N GLY A 80 -10.72 -6.57 -0.10
CA GLY A 80 -10.01 -7.85 -0.03
C GLY A 80 -10.73 -8.87 0.83
N TYR A 81 -11.12 -8.48 2.04
CA TYR A 81 -11.87 -9.34 2.96
C TYR A 81 -13.18 -9.83 2.33
N THR A 82 -13.93 -8.93 1.68
CA THR A 82 -15.16 -9.26 0.96
C THR A 82 -14.88 -10.21 -0.21
N ALA A 83 -13.77 -10.02 -0.94
CA ALA A 83 -13.37 -10.92 -2.01
C ALA A 83 -13.10 -12.35 -1.51
N SER A 84 -12.48 -12.49 -0.34
CA SER A 84 -12.27 -13.79 0.32
C SER A 84 -13.58 -14.39 0.83
N ALA A 85 -14.40 -13.60 1.51
CA ALA A 85 -15.65 -14.06 2.11
C ALA A 85 -16.66 -14.56 1.06
N LEU A 86 -16.66 -13.94 -0.13
CA LEU A 86 -17.46 -14.35 -1.28
C LEU A 86 -16.73 -15.31 -2.22
N GLY A 87 -15.56 -15.82 -1.81
CA GLY A 87 -14.77 -16.76 -2.59
C GLY A 87 -15.51 -18.08 -2.77
N LYS A 88 -15.42 -18.66 -3.97
CA LYS A 88 -16.06 -19.92 -4.33
C LYS A 88 -15.35 -20.58 -5.52
N PRO A 89 -15.67 -21.84 -5.86
CA PRO A 89 -15.08 -22.54 -7.01
C PRO A 89 -15.54 -22.03 -8.39
N GLU A 90 -15.76 -20.72 -8.53
CA GLU A 90 -16.23 -20.08 -9.75
C GLU A 90 -15.39 -18.82 -10.04
N VAL A 91 -15.19 -18.51 -11.31
CA VAL A 91 -14.51 -17.29 -11.77
C VAL A 91 -15.48 -16.45 -12.60
N TYR A 92 -15.40 -15.13 -12.47
CA TYR A 92 -16.14 -14.25 -13.37
C TYR A 92 -15.47 -14.21 -14.74
N MET A 93 -16.17 -14.68 -15.76
CA MET A 93 -15.77 -14.60 -17.16
C MET A 93 -16.53 -13.46 -17.85
N PRO A 94 -15.83 -12.45 -18.43
CA PRO A 94 -16.48 -11.36 -19.14
C PRO A 94 -17.46 -11.86 -20.21
N GLY A 95 -18.69 -11.34 -20.19
CA GLY A 95 -19.75 -11.72 -21.13
C GLY A 95 -20.49 -13.03 -20.79
N MET A 96 -20.01 -13.82 -19.81
CA MET A 96 -20.64 -15.09 -19.40
C MET A 96 -21.06 -15.10 -17.93
N GLY A 97 -20.53 -14.20 -17.12
CA GLY A 97 -20.79 -14.18 -15.68
C GLY A 97 -19.93 -15.18 -14.91
N PHE A 98 -20.40 -15.63 -13.76
CA PHE A 98 -19.67 -16.62 -12.96
C PHE A 98 -19.82 -18.01 -13.56
N ILE A 99 -18.68 -18.67 -13.79
CA ILE A 99 -18.61 -20.04 -14.30
C ILE A 99 -17.76 -20.90 -13.35
N PRO A 100 -18.11 -22.18 -13.12
CA PRO A 100 -17.24 -23.11 -12.40
C PRO A 100 -15.85 -23.19 -13.04
N TYR A 101 -14.79 -23.22 -12.23
CA TYR A 101 -13.42 -23.31 -12.74
C TYR A 101 -12.50 -24.17 -11.88
N GLY A 102 -11.80 -25.09 -12.54
CA GLY A 102 -10.79 -25.95 -11.92
C GLY A 102 -11.40 -27.07 -11.06
N PRO A 103 -10.56 -27.78 -10.26
CA PRO A 103 -10.95 -28.99 -9.53
C PRO A 103 -11.72 -28.72 -8.22
N GLY A 104 -12.19 -27.48 -7.99
CA GLY A 104 -12.91 -27.10 -6.77
C GLY A 104 -12.16 -26.14 -5.83
N SER A 105 -11.00 -25.62 -6.23
CA SER A 105 -10.27 -24.62 -5.43
C SER A 105 -11.07 -23.32 -5.29
N TYR A 106 -10.95 -22.66 -4.13
CA TYR A 106 -11.62 -21.38 -3.90
C TYR A 106 -10.92 -20.25 -4.64
N ILE A 107 -11.68 -19.50 -5.42
CA ILE A 107 -11.23 -18.35 -6.18
C ILE A 107 -11.84 -17.10 -5.53
N PRO A 108 -11.05 -16.05 -5.22
CA PRO A 108 -11.57 -14.83 -4.62
C PRO A 108 -12.55 -14.16 -5.59
N ASN A 109 -13.55 -13.48 -5.05
CA ASN A 109 -14.56 -12.82 -5.87
C ASN A 109 -13.89 -11.80 -6.80
N SER A 110 -14.07 -12.02 -8.11
CA SER A 110 -13.36 -11.27 -9.14
C SER A 110 -13.67 -9.78 -9.14
N ILE A 111 -14.90 -9.41 -8.77
CA ILE A 111 -15.33 -8.01 -8.74
C ILE A 111 -14.63 -7.30 -7.59
N TYR A 112 -14.74 -7.83 -6.36
CA TYR A 112 -14.17 -7.16 -5.18
C TYR A 112 -12.64 -7.13 -5.18
N ALA A 113 -11.98 -8.16 -5.71
CA ALA A 113 -10.52 -8.13 -5.89
C ALA A 113 -10.10 -7.01 -6.87
N ASN A 114 -10.87 -6.78 -7.94
CA ASN A 114 -10.62 -5.67 -8.86
C ASN A 114 -10.92 -4.31 -8.22
N VAL A 115 -12.02 -4.19 -7.46
CA VAL A 115 -12.36 -2.97 -6.71
C VAL A 115 -11.24 -2.58 -5.75
N GLY A 116 -10.77 -3.52 -4.92
CA GLY A 116 -9.67 -3.29 -3.99
C GLY A 116 -8.40 -2.83 -4.70
N ARG A 117 -8.05 -3.47 -5.81
CA ARG A 117 -6.89 -3.07 -6.63
C ARG A 117 -7.05 -1.67 -7.23
N CYS A 118 -8.23 -1.32 -7.76
CA CYS A 118 -8.44 -0.01 -8.39
C CYS A 118 -8.34 1.10 -7.35
N ILE A 119 -9.08 1.01 -6.25
CA ILE A 119 -9.10 2.04 -5.20
C ILE A 119 -7.69 2.31 -4.68
N THR A 120 -7.00 1.27 -4.20
CA THR A 120 -5.66 1.41 -3.61
C THR A 120 -4.59 1.78 -4.66
N GLY A 121 -4.83 1.40 -5.92
CA GLY A 121 -3.97 1.70 -7.04
C GLY A 121 -4.00 3.15 -7.49
N GLU A 122 -5.20 3.71 -7.62
CA GLU A 122 -5.41 5.09 -8.07
C GLU A 122 -4.99 6.08 -6.99
N ASN A 123 -5.16 5.70 -5.72
CA ASN A 123 -4.83 6.58 -4.59
C ASN A 123 -3.34 6.58 -4.20
N VAL A 124 -2.48 5.75 -4.81
CA VAL A 124 -1.06 5.66 -4.41
C VAL A 124 -0.33 7.01 -4.46
N PHE A 125 -0.64 7.83 -5.46
CA PHE A 125 -0.03 9.15 -5.60
C PHE A 125 -0.60 10.16 -4.61
N ARG A 126 -1.90 10.05 -4.32
CA ARG A 126 -2.57 10.90 -3.33
C ARG A 126 -2.07 10.61 -1.91
N GLU A 127 -1.89 9.33 -1.57
CA GLU A 127 -1.29 8.92 -0.30
C GLU A 127 0.13 9.51 -0.14
N ALA A 128 0.95 9.44 -1.20
CA ALA A 128 2.29 10.00 -1.23
C ALA A 128 2.31 11.54 -1.13
N GLU A 129 1.35 12.21 -1.77
CA GLU A 129 1.17 13.66 -1.67
C GLU A 129 0.84 14.06 -0.22
N ILE A 130 -0.11 13.38 0.42
CA ILE A 130 -0.54 13.67 1.80
C ILE A 130 0.63 13.57 2.79
N ILE A 131 1.39 12.48 2.75
CA ILE A 131 2.50 12.32 3.68
C ILE A 131 3.60 13.36 3.42
N THR A 132 3.85 13.72 2.16
CA THR A 132 4.83 14.75 1.80
C THR A 132 4.41 16.12 2.31
N ASP A 133 3.13 16.48 2.12
CA ASP A 133 2.55 17.73 2.59
C ASP A 133 2.65 17.87 4.12
N ILE A 134 2.25 16.83 4.86
CA ILE A 134 2.30 16.83 6.33
C ILE A 134 3.75 16.86 6.85
N SER A 135 4.67 16.17 6.17
CA SER A 135 6.07 16.09 6.58
C SER A 135 6.85 17.38 6.33
N GLY A 136 6.41 18.18 5.35
CA GLY A 136 7.13 19.37 4.89
C GLY A 136 8.40 19.01 4.11
N GLY A 137 9.29 19.99 3.91
CA GLY A 137 10.48 19.80 3.06
C GLY A 137 11.64 19.03 3.71
N ILE A 138 11.59 18.78 5.02
CA ILE A 138 12.69 18.21 5.80
C ILE A 138 13.15 16.82 5.30
N PRO A 139 12.26 15.86 4.97
CA PRO A 139 12.69 14.56 4.44
C PRO A 139 13.51 14.63 3.14
N ALA A 140 13.34 15.71 2.36
CA ALA A 140 14.07 15.90 1.09
C ALA A 140 15.37 16.70 1.27
N THR A 141 15.54 17.41 2.39
CA THR A 141 16.66 18.33 2.63
C THR A 141 17.42 18.01 3.92
N PHE A 142 17.17 16.85 4.52
CA PHE A 142 17.76 16.49 5.80
C PHE A 142 19.29 16.35 5.70
N PRO A 143 20.06 16.91 6.66
CA PRO A 143 21.50 16.69 6.71
C PRO A 143 21.85 15.21 6.86
N HIS A 144 23.06 14.83 6.43
CA HIS A 144 23.49 13.45 6.55
C HIS A 144 23.75 13.09 8.02
N GLU A 145 23.59 11.81 8.37
CA GLU A 145 23.79 11.33 9.74
C GLU A 145 25.21 11.65 10.27
N GLY A 146 26.21 11.68 9.38
CA GLY A 146 27.58 12.08 9.71
C GLY A 146 27.71 13.52 10.25
N ASP A 147 26.85 14.44 9.82
CA ASP A 147 26.90 15.84 10.27
C ASP A 147 26.45 15.97 11.73
N PHE A 148 25.62 15.05 12.20
CA PHE A 148 25.13 15.06 13.59
C PHE A 148 26.10 14.44 14.60
N VAL A 149 27.16 13.78 14.12
CA VAL A 149 28.29 13.35 14.97
C VAL A 149 29.51 14.26 14.82
N ASN A 150 29.50 15.17 13.85
CA ASN A 150 30.54 16.16 13.65
C ASN A 150 30.56 17.17 14.82
N PRO A 151 31.68 17.30 15.57
CA PRO A 151 31.79 18.20 16.72
C PRO A 151 31.50 19.67 16.40
N LEU A 152 31.71 20.11 15.16
CA LEU A 152 31.49 21.50 14.74
C LEU A 152 30.03 21.80 14.34
N LEU A 153 29.29 20.78 13.90
CA LEU A 153 27.95 20.92 13.32
C LEU A 153 26.83 20.44 14.25
N LYS A 154 27.09 19.39 15.04
CA LYS A 154 26.08 18.70 15.88
C LYS A 154 25.22 19.66 16.69
N ASP A 155 25.83 20.59 17.43
CA ASP A 155 25.08 21.48 18.33
C ASP A 155 24.24 22.50 17.55
N LYS A 156 24.75 22.97 16.39
CA LYS A 156 24.00 23.85 15.49
C LYS A 156 22.81 23.11 14.88
N LEU A 157 23.02 21.89 14.39
CA LEU A 157 21.96 21.08 13.79
C LEU A 157 20.88 20.74 14.80
N ASN A 158 21.24 20.28 16.00
CA ASN A 158 20.26 19.99 17.05
C ASN A 158 19.48 21.24 17.47
N LYS A 159 20.12 22.41 17.48
CA LYS A 159 19.44 23.69 17.77
C LYS A 159 18.39 24.04 16.70
N TYR A 160 18.71 23.92 15.41
CA TYR A 160 17.84 24.40 14.33
C TYR A 160 16.82 23.36 13.81
N ILE A 161 17.06 22.06 14.01
CA ILE A 161 16.16 20.99 13.53
C ILE A 161 15.07 20.64 14.56
N THR A 162 15.27 21.01 15.82
CA THR A 162 14.27 20.75 16.87
C THR A 162 13.14 21.77 16.79
N SER A 163 11.93 21.32 16.47
CA SER A 163 10.73 22.18 16.30
C SER A 163 9.84 22.29 17.54
N TYR A 164 9.90 21.33 18.46
CA TYR A 164 9.01 21.28 19.63
C TYR A 164 9.80 21.07 20.94
N PRO A 165 9.46 21.80 22.04
CA PRO A 165 10.08 21.58 23.34
C PRO A 165 9.87 20.12 23.78
N ASN A 166 10.92 19.43 24.23
CA ASN A 166 10.89 18.04 24.72
C ASN A 166 10.78 16.91 23.68
N LYS A 167 10.90 17.15 22.37
CA LYS A 167 11.14 16.06 21.40
C LYS A 167 12.61 15.98 21.01
N SER A 168 13.19 14.78 21.11
CA SER A 168 14.60 14.52 20.77
C SER A 168 14.82 14.68 19.26
N THR A 169 15.87 15.40 18.87
CA THR A 169 16.30 15.51 17.46
C THR A 169 16.60 14.14 16.85
N LYS A 170 17.05 13.16 17.65
CA LYS A 170 17.30 11.78 17.17
C LYS A 170 16.04 11.06 16.72
N THR A 171 14.92 11.29 17.39
CA THR A 171 13.65 10.60 17.09
C THR A 171 12.89 11.27 15.94
N ARG A 172 13.33 12.45 15.49
CA ARG A 172 12.88 13.11 14.26
C ARG A 172 13.62 12.58 13.01
N ARG A 173 14.80 11.98 13.19
CA ARG A 173 15.58 11.38 12.09
C ARG A 173 14.99 10.04 11.70
#